data_AF-A0A8C2RNZ6-F1
#
_entry.id   AF-A0A8C2RNZ6-F1
#
_cell.length_a   1.000
_cell.length_b   1.000
_cell.length_c   1.000
_cell.angle_alpha   90.00
_cell.angle_beta   90.00
_cell.angle_gamma   90.00
#
_symmetry.space_group_name_H-M   'P 1'
#
loop_
_entity.id
_entity.type
_entity.pdbx_description
1 polymer ?
#
loop_
_entity_poly.entity_id
_entity_poly.type
_entity_poly.pdbx_seq_one_letter_code
_entity_poly.pdbx_strand_id
1 'polypeptide(L)'
;TRCFSRTATRWTWARCAASTSAWARASTATSSPTTTPATASAPASPPRRTSTPTSTPRGRRCAPGYPVWFSSFCRSDQRRYGVSPENIILYGQSIGTVPTVDLASRYECAAVILHSPLMSGLRVAFPDTRKTYCFDAFPSIDKISKVTSPVLVIHGTEDEVIDFSHGLAMYERCPRAVEPLWVEGAGHNDIELYAQYLERLKQFISHELPNS
;
A
#
# COMPACT_ATOMS: atom_id res chain seq x y z
N THR A 1 9.08 -2.25 -5.96
CA THR A 1 8.20 -1.68 -7.00
C THR A 1 8.89 -1.81 -8.34
N ARG A 2 8.17 -1.97 -9.44
CA ARG A 2 8.71 -1.87 -10.81
C ARG A 2 7.82 -0.89 -11.56
N CYS A 3 8.42 0.00 -12.34
CA CYS A 3 7.71 0.98 -13.14
C CYS A 3 7.81 0.56 -14.60
N PHE A 4 6.68 0.56 -15.31
CA PHE A 4 6.60 0.27 -16.74
C PHE A 4 6.47 1.61 -17.49
N SER A 5 7.29 1.83 -18.50
CA SER A 5 7.08 2.91 -19.47
C SER A 5 7.00 2.34 -20.88
N ARG A 6 6.09 2.89 -21.69
CA ARG A 6 5.96 2.59 -23.11
C ARG A 6 6.74 3.62 -23.92
N THR A 7 7.64 3.16 -24.80
CA THR A 7 8.19 3.96 -25.90
C THR A 7 7.71 3.34 -27.21
N ALA A 8 6.84 4.07 -27.94
CA ALA A 8 6.26 3.83 -29.26
C ALA A 8 5.61 2.45 -29.56
N THR A 9 6.24 1.31 -29.27
CA THR A 9 5.76 -0.04 -29.64
C THR A 9 6.20 -1.14 -28.68
N ARG A 10 6.94 -0.85 -27.60
CA ARG A 10 7.44 -1.89 -26.67
C ARG A 10 7.45 -1.40 -25.22
N TRP A 11 7.04 -2.26 -24.31
CA TRP A 11 7.20 -2.04 -22.87
C TRP A 11 8.62 -2.42 -22.44
N THR A 12 9.33 -1.54 -21.72
CA THR A 12 10.67 -1.82 -21.20
C THR A 12 10.70 -1.83 -19.67
N TRP A 13 11.47 -2.75 -19.10
CA TRP A 13 11.61 -2.93 -17.65
C TRP A 13 12.56 -1.88 -17.06
N ALA A 14 12.07 -1.04 -16.15
CA ALA A 14 12.92 -0.26 -15.25
C ALA A 14 12.84 -0.85 -13.82
N ARG A 15 13.99 -1.21 -13.24
CA ARG A 15 14.09 -1.62 -11.83
C ARG A 15 13.86 -0.40 -10.94
N CYS A 16 12.83 -0.45 -10.09
CA CYS A 16 12.62 0.53 -9.03
C CYS A 16 13.29 -0.01 -7.76
N ALA A 17 14.43 0.57 -7.37
CA ALA A 17 15.16 0.17 -6.17
C ALA A 17 14.39 0.58 -4.90
N ALA A 18 13.60 -0.33 -4.34
CA ALA A 18 13.18 -0.22 -2.94
C ALA A 18 14.20 -0.98 -2.09
N SER A 19 15.09 -0.26 -1.41
CA SER A 19 16.09 -0.88 -0.52
C SER A 19 15.40 -1.55 0.66
N THR A 20 15.71 -2.84 0.87
CA THR A 20 15.32 -3.68 2.03
C THR A 20 15.66 -3.06 3.39
N SER A 21 16.53 -2.04 3.43
CA SER A 21 16.95 -1.32 4.65
C SER A 21 15.84 -0.53 5.37
N ALA A 22 14.70 -0.28 4.72
CA ALA A 22 13.61 0.51 5.32
C ALA A 22 12.79 -0.27 6.36
N TRP A 23 12.73 -1.61 6.25
CA TRP A 23 12.00 -2.46 7.19
C TRP A 23 12.68 -2.50 8.57
N ALA A 24 14.01 -2.66 8.59
CA ALA A 24 14.79 -2.69 9.82
C ALA A 24 14.67 -1.41 10.67
N ARG A 25 14.44 -0.25 10.04
CA ARG A 25 14.28 1.04 10.74
C ARG A 25 12.86 1.26 11.30
N ALA A 26 11.84 0.64 10.72
CA ALA A 26 10.48 0.71 11.26
C ALA A 26 10.31 -0.22 12.47
N SER A 27 11.03 -1.34 12.52
CA SER A 27 10.98 -2.32 13.61
C SER A 27 11.74 -1.89 14.88
N THR A 28 12.73 -1.00 14.79
CA THR A 28 13.57 -0.58 15.92
C THR A 28 13.04 0.63 16.71
N ALA A 29 11.99 1.30 16.23
CA ALA A 29 11.43 2.48 16.89
C ALA A 29 10.54 2.17 18.12
N THR A 30 10.34 0.89 18.46
CA THR A 30 9.36 0.45 19.47
C THR A 30 9.97 0.12 20.85
N SER A 31 11.27 0.37 21.09
CA SER A 31 11.88 0.05 22.39
C SER A 31 12.65 1.21 23.00
N SER A 32 12.02 1.95 23.92
CA SER A 32 12.63 2.58 25.11
C SER A 32 11.55 3.18 26.04
N PRO A 33 11.38 2.69 27.28
CA PRO A 33 10.68 3.43 28.33
C PRO A 33 11.71 4.24 29.14
N THR A 34 11.60 5.57 29.12
CA THR A 34 12.36 6.43 30.05
C THR A 34 11.52 6.65 31.30
N THR A 35 11.85 5.93 32.37
CA THR A 35 11.31 6.15 33.71
C THR A 35 12.17 7.20 34.43
N THR A 36 11.56 8.25 34.95
CA THR A 36 12.15 9.08 36.02
C THR A 36 11.10 9.28 37.13
N PRO A 37 11.47 9.16 38.42
CA PRO A 37 10.54 9.33 39.52
C PRO A 37 10.56 10.77 40.05
N ALA A 38 9.41 11.29 40.45
CA ALA A 38 9.32 12.50 41.27
C ALA A 38 8.38 12.26 42.45
N THR A 39 8.93 12.42 43.65
CA THR A 39 8.32 12.42 44.98
C THR A 39 7.73 13.80 45.31
N ALA A 40 6.59 13.85 46.01
CA ALA A 40 6.32 14.68 47.22
C ALA A 40 4.81 14.99 47.47
N SER A 41 4.30 14.49 48.59
CA SER A 41 3.39 15.07 49.64
C SER A 41 2.16 15.97 49.33
N ALA A 42 1.07 15.68 50.07
CA ALA A 42 -0.32 16.21 50.10
C ALA A 42 -0.52 17.56 50.88
N PRO A 43 -1.73 18.05 51.32
CA PRO A 43 -3.16 17.69 51.07
C PRO A 43 -4.22 18.86 50.88
N ALA A 44 -5.42 18.48 50.40
CA ALA A 44 -6.83 18.90 50.66
C ALA A 44 -7.34 20.37 50.81
N SER A 45 -8.28 20.82 49.93
CA SER A 45 -9.74 21.12 50.19
C SER A 45 -10.41 22.07 49.12
N PRO A 46 -11.76 22.05 48.92
CA PRO A 46 -12.48 22.60 47.74
C PRO A 46 -13.39 23.84 48.11
N PRO A 47 -14.44 24.29 47.36
CA PRO A 47 -14.82 24.24 45.93
C PRO A 47 -15.18 25.64 45.33
N ARG A 48 -15.32 25.79 44.00
CA ARG A 48 -16.39 26.64 43.41
C ARG A 48 -16.72 26.30 41.96
N ARG A 49 -18.02 26.09 41.70
CA ARG A 49 -18.64 25.95 40.37
C ARG A 49 -18.71 27.32 39.67
N THR A 50 -18.31 27.36 38.41
CA THR A 50 -18.92 28.21 37.38
C THR A 50 -18.92 27.46 36.05
N SER A 51 -20.08 27.49 35.40
CA SER A 51 -20.45 26.82 34.17
C SER A 51 -20.08 27.65 32.94
N THR A 52 -19.42 27.05 31.93
CA THR A 52 -19.41 27.50 30.52
C THR A 52 -18.99 26.34 29.60
N PRO A 53 -19.35 26.36 28.31
CA PRO A 53 -19.71 25.17 27.56
C PRO A 53 -18.50 24.39 27.03
N THR A 54 -18.59 23.07 27.12
CA THR A 54 -17.61 22.12 26.62
C THR A 54 -17.64 22.10 25.09
N SER A 55 -16.74 22.86 24.45
CA SER A 55 -16.38 22.59 23.06
C SER A 55 -15.60 21.29 23.00
N THR A 56 -16.22 20.23 22.49
CA THR A 56 -15.55 18.96 22.17
C THR A 56 -14.32 19.25 21.29
N PRO A 57 -13.10 18.83 21.65
CA PRO A 57 -12.00 18.92 20.71
C PRO A 57 -12.32 17.97 19.56
N ARG A 58 -12.51 18.51 18.35
CA ARG A 58 -12.53 17.71 17.13
C ARG A 58 -11.28 16.83 17.16
N GLY A 59 -11.49 15.51 17.17
CA GLY A 59 -10.42 14.52 17.14
C GLY A 59 -9.43 14.90 16.05
N ARG A 60 -8.18 15.14 16.46
CA ARG A 60 -7.07 15.36 15.52
C ARG A 60 -7.03 14.11 14.64
N ARG A 61 -7.25 14.27 13.34
CA ARG A 61 -6.98 13.23 12.36
C ARG A 61 -5.48 12.93 12.43
N CYS A 62 -5.13 11.79 12.99
CA CYS A 62 -3.78 11.25 12.90
C CYS A 62 -3.55 10.84 11.44
N ALA A 63 -2.88 11.68 10.66
CA ALA A 63 -2.37 11.30 9.36
C ALA A 63 -0.91 10.85 9.55
N PRO A 64 -0.59 9.55 9.50
CA PRO A 64 0.79 9.13 9.41
C PRO A 64 1.31 9.56 8.03
N GLY A 65 2.12 10.61 8.01
CA GLY A 65 2.84 11.03 6.81
C GLY A 65 3.85 9.95 6.42
N TYR A 66 3.72 9.41 5.21
CA TYR A 66 4.70 8.49 4.64
C TYR A 66 6.04 9.20 4.45
N PRO A 67 7.18 8.47 4.53
CA PRO A 67 8.46 9.01 4.09
C PRO A 67 8.34 9.49 2.64
N VAL A 68 8.67 10.76 2.41
CA VAL A 68 8.51 11.50 1.14
C VAL A 68 9.19 10.85 -0.09
N TRP A 69 10.10 9.90 0.12
CA TRP A 69 10.94 9.27 -0.90
C TRP A 69 10.19 8.48 -1.97
N PHE A 70 9.01 7.92 -1.67
CA PHE A 70 8.25 7.16 -2.68
C PHE A 70 7.61 8.06 -3.76
N SER A 71 7.26 9.30 -3.42
CA SER A 71 6.53 10.22 -4.30
C SER A 71 7.41 10.92 -5.36
N SER A 72 8.73 10.89 -5.19
CA SER A 72 9.67 11.59 -6.08
C SER A 72 9.90 10.84 -7.40
N PHE A 73 9.62 9.54 -7.45
CA PHE A 73 10.02 8.67 -8.56
C PHE A 73 9.17 8.88 -9.82
N CYS A 74 7.83 8.77 -9.75
CA CYS A 74 6.96 8.98 -10.91
C CYS A 74 7.11 10.38 -11.53
N ARG A 75 7.29 11.41 -10.68
CA ARG A 75 7.58 12.77 -11.15
C ARG A 75 8.92 12.88 -11.87
N SER A 76 9.92 12.10 -11.47
CA SER A 76 11.23 12.10 -12.12
C SER A 76 11.18 11.42 -13.49
N ASP A 77 10.42 10.34 -13.66
CA ASP A 77 10.28 9.66 -14.96
C ASP A 77 9.49 10.50 -15.96
N GLN A 78 8.38 11.13 -15.54
CA GLN A 78 7.64 12.09 -16.39
C GLN A 78 8.54 13.24 -16.85
N ARG A 79 9.37 13.78 -15.95
CA ARG A 79 10.25 14.92 -16.26
C ARG A 79 11.52 14.54 -17.01
N ARG A 80 12.08 13.34 -16.80
CA ARG A 80 13.32 12.89 -17.44
C ARG A 80 13.10 12.21 -18.78
N TYR A 81 12.01 11.46 -18.93
CA TYR A 81 11.77 10.62 -20.10
C TYR A 81 10.55 11.06 -20.92
N GLY A 82 9.81 12.10 -20.48
CA GLY A 82 8.65 12.62 -21.23
C GLY A 82 7.50 11.63 -21.37
N VAL A 83 7.43 10.62 -20.50
CA VAL A 83 6.40 9.57 -20.56
C VAL A 83 5.11 10.10 -19.94
N SER A 84 4.04 10.05 -20.72
CA SER A 84 2.73 10.50 -20.26
C SER A 84 2.09 9.49 -19.30
N PRO A 85 1.29 9.92 -18.30
CA PRO A 85 0.69 9.05 -17.29
C PRO A 85 -0.09 7.86 -17.86
N GLU A 86 -0.79 8.06 -18.97
CA GLU A 86 -1.57 7.05 -19.69
C GLU A 86 -0.72 5.95 -20.36
N ASN A 87 0.61 6.08 -20.30
CA ASN A 87 1.59 5.11 -20.80
C ASN A 87 2.43 4.49 -19.67
N ILE A 88 2.01 4.66 -18.41
CA ILE A 88 2.72 4.14 -17.23
C ILE A 88 1.87 3.06 -16.55
N ILE A 89 2.44 1.88 -16.34
CA ILE A 89 1.84 0.83 -15.50
C ILE A 89 2.66 0.73 -14.20
N LEU A 90 1.97 0.77 -13.07
CA LEU A 90 2.60 0.58 -11.76
C LEU A 90 2.49 -0.88 -11.34
N TYR A 91 3.63 -1.54 -11.13
CA TYR A 91 3.67 -2.93 -10.67
C TYR A 91 4.29 -3.02 -9.27
N GLY A 92 3.55 -3.60 -8.33
CA GLY A 92 4.03 -3.92 -7.00
C GLY A 92 3.90 -5.41 -6.72
N GLN A 93 4.92 -6.00 -6.08
CA GLN A 93 4.87 -7.37 -5.57
C GLN A 93 5.18 -7.37 -4.08
N SER A 94 4.39 -8.11 -3.29
CA SER A 94 4.54 -8.22 -1.84
C SER A 94 4.59 -6.82 -1.21
N ILE A 95 5.61 -6.52 -0.39
CA ILE A 95 5.85 -5.18 0.20
C ILE A 95 5.90 -4.05 -0.84
N GLY A 96 6.27 -4.35 -2.08
CA GLY A 96 6.28 -3.40 -3.19
C GLY A 96 4.89 -2.88 -3.57
N THR A 97 3.81 -3.53 -3.15
CA THR A 97 2.42 -3.07 -3.39
C THR A 97 2.05 -1.85 -2.56
N VAL A 98 2.64 -1.68 -1.38
CA VAL A 98 2.41 -0.51 -0.51
C VAL A 98 2.67 0.83 -1.23
N PRO A 99 3.87 1.08 -1.77
CA PRO A 99 4.13 2.32 -2.49
C PRO A 99 3.42 2.38 -3.84
N THR A 100 3.12 1.24 -4.47
CA THR A 100 2.34 1.18 -5.71
C THR A 100 0.93 1.74 -5.47
N VAL A 101 0.23 1.27 -4.43
CA VAL A 101 -1.10 1.77 -4.05
C VAL A 101 -1.02 3.23 -3.58
N ASP A 102 0.00 3.61 -2.81
CA ASP A 102 0.17 5.00 -2.40
C ASP A 102 0.31 5.95 -3.60
N LEU A 103 1.13 5.58 -4.58
CA LEU A 103 1.32 6.37 -5.80
C LEU A 103 0.04 6.42 -6.64
N ALA A 104 -0.57 5.26 -6.91
CA ALA A 104 -1.79 5.17 -7.71
C ALA A 104 -3.00 5.86 -7.06
N SER A 105 -3.00 6.04 -5.73
CA SER A 105 -4.05 6.78 -5.02
C SER A 105 -3.92 8.31 -5.15
N ARG A 106 -2.82 8.80 -5.71
CA ARG A 106 -2.48 10.24 -5.81
C ARG A 106 -2.24 10.70 -7.25
N TYR A 107 -1.84 9.79 -8.13
CA TYR A 107 -1.52 10.08 -9.52
C TYR A 107 -2.24 9.10 -10.42
N GLU A 108 -2.68 9.61 -11.56
CA GLU A 108 -3.20 8.76 -12.62
C GLU A 108 -2.08 7.97 -13.27
N CYS A 109 -2.41 6.74 -13.67
CA CYS A 109 -1.56 5.87 -14.45
C CYS A 109 -2.43 5.03 -15.40
N ALA A 110 -1.83 4.41 -16.41
CA ALA A 110 -2.54 3.55 -17.34
C ALA A 110 -3.22 2.38 -16.62
N ALA A 111 -2.51 1.76 -15.68
CA ALA A 111 -2.98 0.65 -14.86
C ALA A 111 -2.08 0.37 -13.66
N VAL A 112 -2.62 -0.44 -12.74
CA VAL A 112 -1.91 -0.94 -11.58
C VAL A 112 -1.96 -2.47 -11.58
N ILE A 113 -0.84 -3.10 -11.26
CA ILE A 113 -0.73 -4.54 -11.02
C ILE A 113 -0.25 -4.74 -9.59
N LEU A 114 -1.06 -5.46 -8.81
CA LEU A 114 -0.80 -5.81 -7.43
C LEU A 114 -0.60 -7.32 -7.32
N HIS A 115 0.63 -7.75 -7.13
CA HIS A 115 1.00 -9.15 -6.95
C HIS A 115 1.25 -9.45 -5.46
N SER A 116 0.47 -10.38 -4.90
CA SER A 116 0.40 -10.71 -3.47
C SER A 116 0.34 -9.45 -2.59
N PRO A 117 -0.67 -8.58 -2.77
CA PRO A 117 -0.75 -7.33 -2.03
C PRO A 117 -1.04 -7.55 -0.55
N LEU A 118 -0.60 -6.60 0.27
CA LEU A 118 -0.95 -6.54 1.68
C LEU A 118 -1.93 -5.40 1.97
N MET A 119 -2.93 -5.68 2.80
CA MET A 119 -3.86 -4.68 3.32
C MET A 119 -3.15 -3.64 4.19
N SER A 120 -2.31 -4.12 5.11
CA SER A 120 -1.44 -3.31 5.97
C SER A 120 -0.39 -4.18 6.66
N GLY A 121 0.67 -3.58 7.19
CA GLY A 121 1.71 -4.30 7.91
C GLY A 121 1.19 -4.96 9.20
N LEU A 122 0.26 -4.31 9.91
CA LEU A 122 -0.31 -4.89 11.12
C LEU A 122 -1.19 -6.10 10.82
N ARG A 123 -1.91 -6.11 9.69
CA ARG A 123 -2.73 -7.27 9.27
C ARG A 123 -1.89 -8.46 8.82
N VAL A 124 -0.70 -8.21 8.27
CA VAL A 124 0.27 -9.30 7.98
C VAL A 124 0.78 -9.91 9.28
N ALA A 125 1.18 -9.08 10.25
CA ALA A 125 1.72 -9.58 11.52
C ALA A 125 0.66 -10.18 12.45
N PHE A 126 -0.57 -9.67 12.39
CA PHE A 126 -1.71 -10.07 13.22
C PHE A 126 -2.98 -10.20 12.36
N PRO A 127 -3.23 -11.38 11.76
CA PRO A 127 -4.33 -11.60 10.81
C PRO A 127 -5.73 -11.22 11.33
N ASP A 128 -5.98 -11.34 12.63
CA ASP A 128 -7.26 -10.99 13.25
C ASP A 128 -7.52 -9.47 13.33
N THR A 129 -6.60 -8.64 12.85
CA THR A 129 -6.71 -7.19 12.89
C THR A 129 -7.77 -6.66 11.92
N ARG A 130 -8.97 -6.37 12.45
CA ARG A 130 -10.08 -5.81 11.62
C ARG A 130 -10.00 -4.30 11.42
N LYS A 131 -9.43 -3.56 12.37
CA LYS A 131 -9.38 -2.09 12.37
C LYS A 131 -8.00 -1.57 11.95
N THR A 132 -7.97 -0.46 11.23
CA THR A 132 -6.73 0.28 11.01
C THR A 132 -6.43 1.16 12.22
N TYR A 133 -5.24 1.03 12.79
CA TYR A 133 -4.76 1.86 13.91
C TYR A 133 -3.80 2.95 13.43
N CYS A 134 -3.58 3.98 14.24
CA CYS A 134 -2.68 5.09 13.88
C CYS A 134 -1.21 4.68 13.72
N PHE A 135 -0.81 3.58 14.37
CA PHE A 135 0.50 2.95 14.27
C PHE A 135 0.54 1.81 13.23
N ASP A 136 -0.56 1.59 12.50
CA ASP A 136 -0.58 0.58 11.44
C ASP A 136 0.34 1.04 10.31
N ALA A 137 1.40 0.28 10.09
CA ALA A 137 2.33 0.57 9.02
C ALA A 137 1.65 0.28 7.69
N PHE A 138 1.60 1.30 6.82
CA PHE A 138 1.18 1.14 5.43
C PHE A 138 -0.24 0.60 5.22
N PRO A 139 -1.30 1.28 5.68
CA PRO A 139 -2.69 0.87 5.44
C PRO A 139 -3.12 1.07 3.97
N SER A 140 -2.65 0.20 3.08
CA SER A 140 -3.00 0.15 1.66
C SER A 140 -4.52 0.00 1.46
N ILE A 141 -5.17 -0.77 2.35
CA ILE A 141 -6.62 -0.99 2.32
C ILE A 141 -7.43 0.32 2.44
N ASP A 142 -6.91 1.34 3.12
CA ASP A 142 -7.59 2.63 3.25
C ASP A 142 -7.37 3.56 2.05
N LYS A 143 -6.46 3.19 1.14
CA LYS A 143 -6.11 3.98 -0.04
C LYS A 143 -6.57 3.36 -1.34
N ILE A 144 -6.75 2.04 -1.41
CA ILE A 144 -7.11 1.35 -2.64
C ILE A 144 -8.42 1.86 -3.25
N SER A 145 -9.35 2.32 -2.41
CA SER A 145 -10.61 2.99 -2.80
C SER A 145 -10.42 4.30 -3.58
N LYS A 146 -9.23 4.89 -3.55
CA LYS A 146 -8.89 6.14 -4.27
C LYS A 146 -8.17 5.88 -5.58
N VAL A 147 -7.82 4.63 -5.88
CA VAL A 147 -7.17 4.28 -7.15
C VAL A 147 -8.21 4.31 -8.26
N THR A 148 -8.05 5.24 -9.20
CA THR A 148 -8.96 5.46 -10.33
C THR A 148 -8.52 4.78 -11.62
N SER A 149 -7.34 4.15 -11.61
CA SER A 149 -6.83 3.34 -12.73
C SER A 149 -7.37 1.91 -12.65
N PRO A 150 -7.46 1.17 -13.78
CA PRO A 150 -7.69 -0.28 -13.76
C PRO A 150 -6.66 -1.00 -12.90
N VAL A 151 -7.11 -1.94 -12.06
CA VAL A 151 -6.25 -2.68 -11.14
C VAL A 151 -6.39 -4.19 -11.34
N LEU A 152 -5.29 -4.84 -11.69
CA LEU A 152 -5.18 -6.30 -11.68
C LEU A 152 -4.60 -6.76 -10.35
N VAL A 153 -5.31 -7.63 -9.64
CA VAL A 153 -4.81 -8.32 -8.44
C VAL A 153 -4.43 -9.75 -8.81
N ILE A 154 -3.23 -10.16 -8.40
CA ILE A 154 -2.69 -11.51 -8.59
C ILE A 154 -2.30 -12.05 -7.21
N HIS A 155 -2.75 -13.24 -6.84
CA HIS A 155 -2.44 -13.85 -5.55
C HIS A 155 -2.50 -15.38 -5.62
N GLY A 156 -1.59 -16.04 -4.90
CA GLY A 156 -1.61 -17.49 -4.69
C GLY A 156 -2.60 -17.87 -3.58
N THR A 157 -3.36 -18.94 -3.76
CA THR A 157 -4.36 -19.35 -2.77
C THR A 157 -3.77 -20.01 -1.54
N GLU A 158 -2.52 -20.49 -1.63
CA GLU A 158 -1.76 -21.10 -0.53
C GLU A 158 -0.61 -20.19 -0.06
N ASP A 159 -0.70 -18.87 -0.28
CA ASP A 159 0.31 -17.90 0.14
C ASP A 159 0.45 -17.85 1.68
N GLU A 160 1.57 -18.41 2.15
CA GLU A 160 1.92 -18.57 3.55
C GLU A 160 2.55 -17.32 4.19
N VAL A 161 2.91 -16.32 3.38
CA VAL A 161 3.56 -15.08 3.83
C VAL A 161 2.54 -13.95 3.94
N ILE A 162 1.70 -13.82 2.92
CA ILE A 162 0.62 -12.83 2.86
C ILE A 162 -0.64 -13.61 2.53
N ASP A 163 -1.46 -13.88 3.55
CA ASP A 163 -2.68 -14.65 3.41
C ASP A 163 -3.57 -14.17 2.25
N PHE A 164 -4.18 -15.12 1.54
CA PHE A 164 -5.03 -14.87 0.37
C PHE A 164 -6.14 -13.84 0.63
N SER A 165 -6.65 -13.73 1.87
CA SER A 165 -7.64 -12.72 2.24
C SER A 165 -7.18 -11.29 1.99
N HIS A 166 -5.87 -11.03 1.97
CA HIS A 166 -5.33 -9.72 1.62
C HIS A 166 -5.56 -9.37 0.15
N GLY A 167 -5.32 -10.32 -0.75
CA GLY A 167 -5.61 -10.18 -2.19
C GLY A 167 -7.09 -9.94 -2.42
N LEU A 168 -7.93 -10.78 -1.82
CA LEU A 168 -9.39 -10.69 -1.93
C LEU A 168 -9.92 -9.33 -1.43
N ALA A 169 -9.53 -8.90 -0.22
CA ALA A 169 -9.99 -7.63 0.34
C ALA A 169 -9.52 -6.41 -0.47
N MET A 170 -8.31 -6.46 -1.04
CA MET A 170 -7.81 -5.40 -1.91
C MET A 170 -8.58 -5.34 -3.23
N TYR A 171 -8.91 -6.50 -3.80
CA TYR A 171 -9.75 -6.62 -4.99
C TYR A 171 -11.16 -6.05 -4.74
N GLU A 172 -11.85 -6.52 -3.70
CA GLU A 172 -13.23 -6.11 -3.37
C GLU A 172 -13.36 -4.62 -3.06
N ARG A 173 -12.33 -4.00 -2.48
CA ARG A 173 -12.34 -2.58 -2.12
C ARG A 173 -11.83 -1.67 -3.25
N CYS A 174 -11.34 -2.24 -4.34
CA CYS A 174 -10.86 -1.47 -5.48
C CYS A 174 -12.03 -1.11 -6.43
N PRO A 175 -12.29 0.18 -6.70
CA PRO A 175 -13.44 0.60 -7.52
C PRO A 175 -13.35 0.17 -8.98
N ARG A 176 -12.13 -0.08 -9.47
CA ARG A 176 -11.84 -0.45 -10.86
C ARG A 176 -10.97 -1.69 -10.94
N ALA A 177 -11.26 -2.67 -10.09
CA ALA A 177 -10.68 -3.98 -10.23
C ALA A 177 -11.11 -4.61 -11.56
N VAL A 178 -10.14 -5.13 -12.30
CA VAL A 178 -10.40 -6.04 -13.44
C VAL A 178 -10.40 -7.48 -12.93
N GLU A 179 -10.77 -8.43 -13.79
CA GLU A 179 -10.79 -9.86 -13.42
C GLU A 179 -9.46 -10.27 -12.75
N PRO A 180 -9.48 -10.76 -11.51
CA PRO A 180 -8.25 -11.06 -10.79
C PRO A 180 -7.61 -12.35 -11.33
N LEU A 181 -6.40 -12.64 -10.87
CA LEU A 181 -5.79 -13.96 -11.05
C LEU A 181 -5.52 -14.58 -9.68
N TRP A 182 -6.34 -15.56 -9.34
CA TRP A 182 -6.10 -16.46 -8.21
C TRP A 182 -5.39 -17.70 -8.73
N VAL A 183 -4.19 -17.96 -8.23
CA VAL A 183 -3.41 -19.13 -8.63
C VAL A 183 -3.61 -20.22 -7.61
N GLU A 184 -4.40 -21.23 -7.99
CA GLU A 184 -4.71 -22.38 -7.16
C GLU A 184 -3.44 -23.17 -6.84
N GLY A 185 -3.19 -23.42 -5.54
CA GLY A 185 -2.02 -24.15 -5.06
C GLY A 185 -0.68 -23.40 -5.07
N ALA A 186 -0.66 -22.12 -5.48
CA ALA A 186 0.55 -21.30 -5.44
C ALA A 186 0.74 -20.63 -4.07
N GLY A 187 1.99 -20.60 -3.61
CA GLY A 187 2.47 -19.85 -2.45
C GLY A 187 2.96 -18.43 -2.81
N HIS A 188 3.74 -17.82 -1.92
CA HIS A 188 4.14 -16.41 -2.09
C HIS A 188 5.12 -16.13 -3.24
N ASN A 189 5.97 -17.10 -3.59
CA ASN A 189 7.15 -16.90 -4.45
C ASN A 189 7.19 -17.81 -5.68
N ASP A 190 6.13 -18.55 -5.96
CA ASP A 190 6.06 -19.53 -7.04
C ASP A 190 4.97 -19.21 -8.08
N ILE A 191 4.15 -18.17 -7.86
CA ILE A 191 3.09 -17.74 -8.78
C ILE A 191 3.61 -17.54 -10.21
N GLU A 192 4.81 -16.97 -10.38
CA GLU A 192 5.41 -16.72 -11.69
C GLU A 192 5.79 -18.01 -12.45
N LEU A 193 5.82 -19.16 -11.77
CA LEU A 193 6.09 -20.47 -12.38
C LEU A 193 4.86 -21.03 -13.10
N TYR A 194 3.66 -20.55 -12.79
CA TYR A 194 2.41 -21.01 -13.40
C TYR A 194 2.17 -20.30 -14.73
N ALA A 195 1.82 -21.05 -15.79
CA ALA A 195 1.61 -20.49 -17.14
C ALA A 195 0.55 -19.38 -17.17
N GLN A 196 -0.52 -19.54 -16.39
CA GLN A 196 -1.60 -18.56 -16.25
C GLN A 196 -1.15 -17.17 -15.82
N TYR A 197 -0.02 -17.05 -15.11
CA TYR A 197 0.54 -15.76 -14.70
C TYR A 197 0.89 -14.89 -15.92
N LEU A 198 1.67 -15.45 -16.85
CA LEU A 198 2.09 -14.72 -18.06
C LEU A 198 0.91 -14.49 -19.02
N GLU A 199 -0.03 -15.43 -19.10
CA GLU A 199 -1.22 -15.32 -19.93
C GLU A 199 -2.13 -14.19 -19.45
N ARG A 200 -2.47 -14.15 -18.15
CA ARG A 200 -3.27 -13.07 -17.58
C ARG A 200 -2.60 -11.71 -17.75
N LEU A 201 -1.30 -11.60 -17.49
CA LEU A 201 -0.57 -10.35 -17.64
C LEU A 201 -0.61 -9.83 -19.09
N LYS A 202 -0.42 -10.71 -20.08
CA LYS A 202 -0.54 -10.34 -21.49
C LYS A 202 -1.97 -9.88 -21.80
N GLN A 203 -2.97 -10.62 -21.36
CA GLN A 203 -4.37 -10.25 -21.56
C GLN A 203 -4.66 -8.85 -20.98
N PHE A 204 -4.23 -8.60 -19.74
CA PHE A 204 -4.44 -7.31 -19.09
C PHE A 204 -3.79 -6.15 -19.86
N ILE A 205 -2.51 -6.32 -20.23
CA ILE A 205 -1.75 -5.26 -20.90
C ILE A 205 -2.23 -5.03 -22.35
N SER A 206 -2.60 -6.10 -23.06
CA SER A 206 -2.91 -6.05 -24.49
C SER A 206 -4.38 -5.85 -24.82
N HIS A 207 -5.31 -6.04 -23.88
CA HIS A 207 -6.75 -5.98 -24.19
C HIS A 207 -7.58 -5.18 -23.21
N GLU A 208 -7.08 -4.91 -22.00
CA GLU A 208 -7.87 -4.26 -20.94
C GLU A 208 -7.42 -2.82 -20.64
N LEU A 209 -6.35 -2.32 -21.27
CA LEU A 209 -5.95 -0.92 -21.12
C LEU A 209 -6.61 -0.03 -22.18
N PRO A 210 -6.90 1.25 -21.86
CA PRO A 210 -7.60 2.16 -22.76
C PRO A 210 -6.91 2.43 -24.11
N ASN A 211 -5.61 2.12 -24.22
CA ASN A 211 -4.74 2.42 -25.36
C ASN A 211 -4.10 1.15 -25.98
N SER A 212 -4.71 -0.02 -25.74
CA SER A 212 -4.20 -1.32 -26.19
C SER A 212 -4.69 -1.71 -27.57
#